data_AF-A0A662H7B4-F1
#
_entry.id   AF-A0A662H7B4-F1
#
_cell.length_a   1.000
_cell.length_b   1.000
_cell.length_c   1.000
_cell.angle_alpha   90.00
_cell.angle_beta   90.00
_cell.angle_gamma   90.00
#
_symmetry.space_group_name_H-M   'P 1'
#
loop_
_entity.id
_entity.type
_entity.pdbx_description
1 polymer ?
#
loop_
_entity_poly.entity_id
_entity_poly.type
_entity_poly.pdbx_seq_one_letter_code
_entity_poly.pdbx_strand_id
1 'polypeptide(L)'
;MVHWAERKAEEVVKTFREIRDVLVCNGGLSVSGLQHVGRLRGEVTIVDTVRKILEKRGYEAKHTIVLYTMDAWKGKETQLKQFSDPEEAKAFTGRPLFLVPDPQECHKNWVEHYWENFGNYLQHFALDVEVVSTKELYEKNMRMKEFIVKTLTEKRSEAVRTINKYRGRNPHPEDWIPFNPICEKCLRIDSTVAVSFDEKTGIIEY
;
A
#
# COMPACT_ATOMS: atom_id res chain seq x y z
N MET A 1 -21.53 20.86 -22.02
CA MET A 1 -20.18 20.28 -21.81
C MET A 1 -20.28 19.28 -20.66
N VAL A 2 -19.92 18.01 -20.86
CA VAL A 2 -19.97 17.00 -19.78
C VAL A 2 -18.83 17.26 -18.80
N HIS A 3 -19.12 17.34 -17.49
CA HIS A 3 -18.11 17.55 -16.45
C HIS A 3 -17.08 16.39 -16.42
N TRP A 4 -15.81 16.66 -16.03
CA TRP A 4 -14.75 15.64 -16.10
C TRP A 4 -15.05 14.39 -15.26
N ALA A 5 -15.69 14.56 -14.11
CA ALA A 5 -16.02 13.46 -13.21
C ALA A 5 -17.10 12.54 -13.81
N GLU A 6 -18.07 13.12 -14.52
CA GLU A 6 -19.12 12.37 -15.23
C GLU A 6 -18.54 11.55 -16.38
N ARG A 7 -17.56 12.11 -17.12
CA ARG A 7 -16.82 11.38 -18.15
C ARG A 7 -16.02 10.22 -17.55
N LYS A 8 -15.37 10.44 -16.40
CA LYS A 8 -14.60 9.38 -15.73
C LYS A 8 -15.51 8.25 -15.25
N ALA A 9 -16.68 8.56 -14.69
CA ALA A 9 -17.66 7.55 -14.31
C ALA A 9 -18.17 6.76 -15.53
N GLU A 10 -18.36 7.40 -16.68
CA GLU A 10 -18.73 6.72 -17.92
C GLU A 10 -17.64 5.75 -18.42
N GLU A 11 -16.37 6.15 -18.34
CA GLU A 11 -15.24 5.26 -18.65
C GLU A 11 -15.19 4.04 -17.72
N VAL A 12 -15.43 4.24 -16.42
CA VAL A 12 -15.52 3.14 -15.45
C VAL A 12 -16.66 2.20 -15.84
N VAL A 13 -17.88 2.72 -16.03
CA VAL A 13 -19.04 1.91 -16.42
C VAL A 13 -18.76 1.12 -17.70
N LYS A 14 -18.17 1.74 -18.72
CA LYS A 14 -17.82 1.06 -19.98
C LYS A 14 -16.82 -0.09 -19.77
N THR A 15 -15.83 0.13 -18.90
CA THR A 15 -14.77 -0.85 -18.60
C THR A 15 -15.31 -2.03 -17.81
N PHE A 16 -16.19 -1.76 -16.83
CA PHE A 16 -16.72 -2.76 -15.90
C PHE A 16 -18.14 -3.23 -16.25
N ARG A 17 -18.65 -2.91 -17.45
CA ARG A 17 -20.04 -3.16 -17.85
C ARG A 17 -20.51 -4.62 -17.72
N GLU A 18 -19.59 -5.57 -17.89
CA GLU A 18 -19.86 -7.01 -17.82
C GLU A 18 -19.72 -7.56 -16.38
N ILE A 19 -19.17 -6.76 -15.46
CA ILE A 19 -18.93 -7.12 -14.07
C ILE A 19 -20.14 -6.67 -13.26
N ARG A 20 -20.93 -7.64 -12.78
CA ARG A 20 -22.09 -7.41 -11.90
C ARG A 20 -21.72 -7.49 -10.41
N ASP A 21 -20.55 -6.99 -10.06
CA ASP A 21 -20.03 -6.97 -8.70
C ASP A 21 -19.85 -5.52 -8.23
N VAL A 22 -19.61 -5.34 -6.93
CA VAL A 22 -19.38 -4.05 -6.31
C VAL A 22 -18.16 -3.38 -6.92
N LEU A 23 -18.31 -2.13 -7.36
CA LEU A 23 -17.20 -1.33 -7.88
C LEU A 23 -16.35 -0.81 -6.72
N VAL A 24 -15.13 -1.34 -6.58
CA VAL A 24 -14.19 -0.89 -5.54
C VAL A 24 -13.39 0.32 -6.04
N CYS A 25 -13.75 1.50 -5.57
CA CYS A 25 -13.02 2.74 -5.79
C CYS A 25 -11.89 2.84 -4.76
N ASN A 26 -10.70 2.37 -5.13
CA ASN A 26 -9.55 2.30 -4.23
C ASN A 26 -8.62 3.51 -4.35
N GLY A 27 -8.19 4.04 -3.20
CA GLY A 27 -7.01 4.90 -3.06
C GLY A 27 -5.93 4.19 -2.24
N GLY A 28 -4.70 4.70 -2.30
CA GLY A 28 -3.59 4.13 -1.56
C GLY A 28 -2.49 5.13 -1.23
N LEU A 29 -2.00 5.08 0.01
CA LEU A 29 -0.96 5.99 0.47
C LEU A 29 -0.01 5.35 1.46
N SER A 30 1.23 5.81 1.45
CA SER A 30 2.25 5.42 2.43
C SER A 30 2.20 6.37 3.62
N VAL A 31 2.23 5.82 4.84
CA VAL A 31 2.22 6.61 6.08
C VAL A 31 3.66 6.92 6.50
N SER A 32 4.47 7.42 5.57
CA SER A 32 5.89 7.70 5.79
C SER A 32 6.17 9.04 6.49
N GLY A 33 5.13 9.70 7.00
CA GLY A 33 5.16 11.03 7.60
C GLY A 33 3.79 11.71 7.49
N LEU A 34 3.73 13.01 7.75
CA LEU A 34 2.50 13.81 7.69
C LEU A 34 1.78 13.67 6.35
N GLN A 35 0.46 13.47 6.43
CA GLN A 35 -0.40 13.44 5.26
C GLN A 35 -0.72 14.89 4.82
N HIS A 36 -0.64 15.14 3.52
CA HIS A 36 -0.85 16.47 2.95
C HIS A 36 -2.12 16.54 2.10
N VAL A 37 -2.59 17.76 1.80
CA VAL A 37 -3.81 18.00 1.00
C VAL A 37 -3.80 17.32 -0.37
N GLY A 38 -2.62 17.09 -0.95
CA GLY A 38 -2.48 16.29 -2.18
C GLY A 38 -3.02 14.86 -2.03
N ARG A 39 -2.80 14.20 -0.89
CA ARG A 39 -3.37 12.87 -0.58
C ARG A 39 -4.88 12.94 -0.43
N LEU A 40 -5.38 13.97 0.26
CA LEU A 40 -6.81 14.21 0.38
C LEU A 40 -7.45 14.36 -1.01
N ARG A 41 -6.89 15.21 -1.87
CA ARG A 41 -7.39 15.42 -3.23
C ARG A 41 -7.42 14.13 -4.04
N GLY A 42 -6.30 13.40 -4.06
CA GLY A 42 -6.11 12.23 -4.93
C GLY A 42 -6.86 11.01 -4.44
N GLU A 43 -6.57 10.56 -3.22
CA GLU A 43 -7.01 9.26 -2.69
C GLU A 43 -8.41 9.33 -2.06
N VAL A 44 -8.87 10.54 -1.71
CA VAL A 44 -10.16 10.74 -1.04
C VAL A 44 -11.14 11.47 -1.97
N THR A 45 -10.93 12.76 -2.23
CA THR A 45 -11.94 13.62 -2.87
C THR A 45 -12.27 13.20 -4.30
N ILE A 46 -11.26 12.95 -5.15
CA ILE A 46 -11.50 12.56 -6.54
C ILE A 46 -12.17 11.17 -6.60
N VAL A 47 -11.70 10.23 -5.78
CA VAL A 47 -12.23 8.86 -5.72
C VAL A 47 -13.69 8.88 -5.26
N ASP A 48 -13.99 9.56 -4.16
CA ASP A 48 -15.36 9.67 -3.62
C ASP A 48 -16.29 10.41 -4.57
N THR A 49 -15.80 11.43 -5.28
CA THR A 49 -16.59 12.14 -6.30
C THR A 49 -17.04 11.19 -7.41
N VAL A 50 -16.14 10.35 -7.92
CA VAL A 50 -16.48 9.37 -8.96
C VAL A 50 -17.40 8.29 -8.39
N ARG A 51 -17.12 7.78 -7.18
CA ARG A 51 -17.98 6.81 -6.48
C ARG A 51 -19.43 7.30 -6.38
N LYS A 52 -19.64 8.52 -5.86
CA LYS A 52 -20.98 9.10 -5.72
C LYS A 52 -21.72 9.25 -7.05
N ILE A 53 -21.01 9.51 -8.15
CA ILE A 53 -21.62 9.55 -9.48
C ILE A 53 -22.04 8.15 -9.92
N LEU A 54 -21.22 7.13 -9.66
CA LEU A 54 -21.56 5.73 -9.95
C LEU A 54 -22.80 5.29 -9.17
N GLU A 55 -22.87 5.61 -7.87
CA GLU A 55 -24.03 5.32 -7.01
C GLU A 55 -25.30 6.02 -7.50
N LYS A 56 -25.21 7.30 -7.87
CA LYS A 56 -26.33 8.04 -8.48
C LYS A 56 -26.84 7.42 -9.78
N ARG A 57 -25.99 6.66 -10.48
CA ARG A 57 -26.34 5.93 -11.71
C ARG A 57 -26.81 4.50 -11.45
N GLY A 58 -26.98 4.11 -10.18
CA GLY A 58 -27.50 2.81 -9.78
C GLY A 58 -26.47 1.69 -9.67
N TYR A 59 -25.17 2.01 -9.69
CA TYR A 59 -24.11 1.02 -9.45
C TYR A 59 -23.82 0.93 -7.96
N GLU A 60 -23.62 -0.29 -7.46
CA GLU A 60 -23.06 -0.48 -6.12
C GLU A 60 -21.56 -0.19 -6.16
N ALA A 61 -21.10 0.73 -5.32
CA ALA A 61 -19.70 1.14 -5.27
C ALA A 61 -19.25 1.36 -3.81
N LYS A 62 -17.97 1.11 -3.54
CA LYS A 62 -17.37 1.32 -2.21
C LYS A 62 -16.06 2.07 -2.32
N HIS A 63 -15.74 2.86 -1.30
CA HIS A 63 -14.45 3.55 -1.21
C HIS A 63 -13.54 2.79 -0.25
N THR A 64 -12.38 2.37 -0.73
CA THR A 64 -11.34 1.79 0.12
C THR A 64 -10.07 2.64 0.08
N ILE A 65 -9.36 2.75 1.20
CA ILE A 65 -8.00 3.29 1.26
C ILE A 65 -7.06 2.24 1.82
N VAL A 66 -6.00 1.92 1.07
CA VAL A 66 -4.94 1.02 1.52
C VAL A 66 -3.78 1.85 2.09
N LEU A 67 -3.49 1.67 3.37
CA LEU A 67 -2.31 2.23 4.03
C LEU A 67 -1.11 1.31 3.79
N TYR A 68 -0.10 1.82 3.08
CA TYR A 68 1.16 1.10 2.86
C TYR A 68 2.00 1.18 4.14
N THR A 69 1.81 0.21 5.04
CA THR A 69 2.46 0.14 6.36
C THR A 69 3.66 -0.79 6.38
N MET A 70 3.77 -1.68 5.39
CA MET A 70 4.91 -2.58 5.16
C MET A 70 6.09 -1.90 4.45
N ASP A 71 5.93 -0.69 3.90
CA ASP A 71 7.00 0.02 3.22
C ASP A 71 8.20 0.25 4.15
N ALA A 72 9.41 0.16 3.60
CA ALA A 72 10.62 0.47 4.35
C ALA A 72 10.72 1.95 4.69
N TRP A 73 10.86 2.26 5.98
CA TRP A 73 11.15 3.61 6.45
C TRP A 73 12.56 4.04 6.02
N LYS A 74 12.65 5.21 5.39
CA LYS A 74 13.87 5.65 4.69
C LYS A 74 14.90 6.32 5.59
N GLY A 75 14.53 6.74 6.80
CA GLY A 75 15.44 7.44 7.70
C GLY A 75 16.05 8.70 7.11
N LYS A 76 15.25 9.48 6.36
CA LYS A 76 15.73 10.77 5.83
C LYS A 76 16.06 11.72 6.98
N GLU A 77 16.96 12.67 6.73
CA GLU A 77 17.36 13.70 7.70
C GLU A 77 16.16 14.38 8.40
N THR A 78 15.12 14.73 7.63
CA THR A 78 13.90 15.34 8.18
C THR A 78 13.05 14.40 9.03
N GLN A 79 13.16 13.08 8.85
CA GLN A 79 12.50 12.07 9.67
C GLN A 79 13.30 11.82 10.95
N LEU A 80 14.63 11.73 10.84
CA LEU A 80 15.54 11.52 11.97
C LEU A 80 15.42 12.67 12.99
N LYS A 81 15.36 13.93 12.53
CA LYS A 81 15.19 15.12 13.39
C LYS A 81 13.91 15.18 14.20
N GLN A 82 12.95 14.28 13.96
CA GLN A 82 11.71 14.23 14.73
C GLN A 82 11.87 13.44 16.02
N PHE A 83 12.88 12.56 16.09
CA PHE A 83 13.23 11.83 17.31
C PHE A 83 14.08 12.70 18.24
N SER A 84 13.99 12.43 19.54
CA SER A 84 14.85 13.04 20.57
C SER A 84 16.33 12.72 20.35
N ASP A 85 16.64 11.50 19.93
CA ASP A 85 17.98 11.06 19.50
C ASP A 85 17.96 10.62 18.01
N PRO A 86 18.41 11.50 17.09
CA PRO A 86 18.52 11.17 15.68
C PRO A 86 19.51 10.04 15.34
N GLU A 87 20.56 9.82 16.14
CA GLU A 87 21.54 8.76 15.89
C GLU A 87 20.96 7.40 16.24
N GLU A 88 20.25 7.29 17.37
CA GLU A 88 19.51 6.08 17.73
C GLU A 88 18.45 5.73 16.68
N ALA A 89 17.72 6.74 16.19
CA ALA A 89 16.68 6.57 15.18
C ALA A 89 17.19 5.97 13.86
N LYS A 90 18.48 6.11 13.53
CA LYS A 90 19.07 5.48 12.34
C LYS A 90 18.94 3.95 12.38
N ALA A 91 18.89 3.34 13.55
CA ALA A 91 18.71 1.89 13.72
C ALA A 91 17.34 1.38 13.23
N PHE A 92 16.36 2.25 13.02
CA PHE A 92 15.05 1.92 12.46
C PHE A 92 15.00 2.00 10.93
N THR A 93 16.05 2.52 10.29
CA THR A 93 16.14 2.59 8.82
C THR A 93 15.97 1.22 8.19
N GLY A 94 15.16 1.15 7.14
CA GLY A 94 14.89 -0.09 6.41
C GLY A 94 13.85 -1.00 7.05
N ARG A 95 13.39 -0.71 8.28
CA ARG A 95 12.27 -1.43 8.90
C ARG A 95 10.93 -1.01 8.27
N PRO A 96 9.94 -1.91 8.20
CA PRO A 96 8.55 -1.55 7.89
C PRO A 96 8.06 -0.38 8.76
N LEU A 97 7.27 0.53 8.19
CA LEU A 97 6.73 1.70 8.90
C LEU A 97 6.02 1.34 10.22
N PHE A 98 5.28 0.23 10.26
CA PHE A 98 4.57 -0.21 11.47
C PHE A 98 5.50 -0.65 12.62
N LEU A 99 6.79 -0.91 12.34
CA LEU A 99 7.81 -1.27 13.34
C LEU A 99 8.68 -0.08 13.76
N VAL A 100 8.47 1.10 13.18
CA VAL A 100 9.20 2.32 13.58
C VAL A 100 8.48 2.94 14.78
N PRO A 101 9.17 3.26 15.89
CA PRO A 101 8.55 3.92 17.04
C PRO A 101 7.94 5.28 16.68
N ASP A 102 6.98 5.73 17.49
CA ASP A 102 6.49 7.10 17.43
C ASP A 102 7.61 8.04 17.95
N PRO A 103 8.10 9.00 17.15
CA PRO A 103 9.09 9.98 17.61
C PRO A 103 8.65 10.83 18.82
N GLN A 104 7.34 10.93 19.08
CA GLN A 104 6.77 11.68 20.22
C GLN A 104 6.30 10.78 21.38
N GLU A 105 6.44 9.46 21.25
CA GLU A 105 6.05 8.49 22.27
C GLU A 105 4.58 8.57 22.73
N CYS A 106 3.69 9.16 21.93
CA CYS A 106 2.27 9.32 22.27
C CYS A 106 1.35 8.30 21.57
N HIS A 107 1.85 7.60 20.56
CA HIS A 107 1.17 6.51 19.84
C HIS A 107 2.02 5.24 19.84
N LYS A 108 1.44 4.11 19.40
CA LYS A 108 2.17 2.83 19.41
C LYS A 108 3.33 2.79 18.43
N ASN A 109 3.23 3.50 17.30
CA ASN A 109 4.25 3.54 16.25
C ASN A 109 4.08 4.76 15.34
N TRP A 110 5.05 4.91 14.45
CA TRP A 110 5.09 5.92 13.39
C TRP A 110 3.79 5.99 12.58
N VAL A 111 3.21 4.85 12.20
CA VAL A 111 1.98 4.83 11.39
C VAL A 111 0.81 5.44 12.14
N GLU A 112 0.56 5.02 13.39
CA GLU A 112 -0.55 5.57 14.19
C GLU A 112 -0.39 7.09 14.36
N HIS A 113 0.82 7.57 14.68
CA HIS A 113 1.12 8.99 14.87
C HIS A 113 0.77 9.85 13.64
N TYR A 114 1.27 9.49 12.46
CA TYR A 114 1.06 10.31 11.26
C TYR A 114 -0.28 10.03 10.56
N TRP A 115 -0.96 8.94 10.91
CA TRP A 115 -2.29 8.66 10.38
C TRP A 115 -3.37 9.44 11.12
N GLU A 116 -3.27 9.61 12.45
CA GLU A 116 -4.35 10.15 13.28
C GLU A 116 -4.93 11.48 12.75
N ASN A 117 -4.06 12.45 12.46
CA ASN A 117 -4.45 13.79 12.00
C ASN A 117 -5.05 13.83 10.59
N PHE A 118 -5.10 12.71 9.89
CA PHE A 118 -5.74 12.59 8.58
C PHE A 118 -6.93 11.61 8.64
N GLY A 119 -6.69 10.41 9.16
CA GLY A 119 -7.67 9.34 9.27
C GLY A 119 -8.91 9.74 10.07
N ASN A 120 -8.71 10.39 11.23
CA ASN A 120 -9.83 10.79 12.10
C ASN A 120 -10.76 11.82 11.45
N TYR A 121 -10.28 12.52 10.42
CA TYR A 121 -11.03 13.57 9.74
C TYR A 121 -11.59 13.13 8.38
N LEU A 122 -11.36 11.89 7.94
CA LEU A 122 -11.82 11.40 6.64
C LEU A 122 -13.32 11.60 6.41
N GLN A 123 -14.13 11.37 7.44
CA GLN A 123 -15.59 11.50 7.40
C GLN A 123 -16.08 12.92 7.06
N HIS A 124 -15.26 13.96 7.26
CA HIS A 124 -15.60 15.32 6.85
C HIS A 124 -15.50 15.52 5.32
N PHE A 125 -14.82 14.61 4.62
CA PHE A 125 -14.56 14.72 3.19
C PHE A 125 -15.22 13.61 2.37
N ALA A 126 -15.23 12.39 2.89
CA ALA A 126 -15.86 11.24 2.27
C ALA A 126 -16.44 10.32 3.36
N LEU A 127 -17.69 9.93 3.19
CA LEU A 127 -18.38 9.01 4.11
C LEU A 127 -18.09 7.57 3.71
N ASP A 128 -18.07 6.70 4.72
CA ASP A 128 -17.97 5.24 4.55
C ASP A 128 -16.70 4.78 3.80
N VAL A 129 -15.57 5.45 4.08
CA VAL A 129 -14.27 5.03 3.56
C VAL A 129 -13.73 3.87 4.40
N GLU A 130 -13.61 2.70 3.78
CA GLU A 130 -13.01 1.51 4.40
C GLU A 130 -11.48 1.62 4.37
N VAL A 131 -10.85 1.69 5.53
CA VAL A 131 -9.38 1.78 5.65
C VAL A 131 -8.81 0.41 5.98
N VAL A 132 -7.85 -0.05 5.18
CA VAL A 132 -7.12 -1.31 5.41
C VAL A 132 -5.62 -1.07 5.34
N SER A 133 -4.82 -1.80 6.11
CA SER A 133 -3.36 -1.68 6.07
C SER A 133 -2.72 -2.84 5.32
N THR A 134 -1.57 -2.61 4.67
CA THR A 134 -0.84 -3.72 4.03
C THR A 134 -0.41 -4.76 5.06
N LYS A 135 -0.01 -4.37 6.27
CA LYS A 135 0.23 -5.31 7.38
C LYS A 135 -0.94 -6.27 7.59
N GLU A 136 -2.16 -5.73 7.69
CA GLU A 136 -3.37 -6.54 7.85
C GLU A 136 -3.64 -7.44 6.64
N LEU A 137 -3.46 -6.93 5.43
CA LEU A 137 -3.63 -7.72 4.21
C LEU A 137 -2.67 -8.91 4.18
N TYR A 138 -1.38 -8.70 4.48
CA TYR A 138 -0.40 -9.79 4.49
C TYR A 138 -0.66 -10.80 5.62
N GLU A 139 -1.06 -10.34 6.81
CA GLU A 139 -1.26 -11.23 7.97
C GLU A 139 -2.56 -12.03 7.90
N LYS A 140 -3.66 -11.38 7.51
CA LYS A 140 -5.02 -11.89 7.74
C LYS A 140 -5.80 -12.21 6.45
N ASN A 141 -5.43 -11.63 5.31
CA ASN A 141 -6.22 -11.80 4.09
C ASN A 141 -5.79 -13.04 3.30
N MET A 142 -6.66 -14.05 3.24
CA MET A 142 -6.36 -15.31 2.53
C MET A 142 -6.16 -15.12 1.02
N ARG A 143 -6.95 -14.25 0.38
CA ARG A 143 -6.78 -13.95 -1.06
C ARG A 143 -5.43 -13.30 -1.34
N MET A 144 -4.93 -12.48 -0.43
CA MET A 144 -3.58 -11.91 -0.53
C MET A 144 -2.52 -13.02 -0.45
N LYS A 145 -2.65 -13.96 0.49
CA LYS A 145 -1.73 -15.11 0.61
C LYS A 145 -1.74 -15.98 -0.64
N GLU A 146 -2.91 -16.33 -1.16
CA GLU A 146 -3.06 -17.07 -2.42
C GLU A 146 -2.43 -16.33 -3.60
N PHE A 147 -2.65 -15.01 -3.70
CA PHE A 147 -2.06 -14.17 -4.73
C PHE A 147 -0.53 -14.19 -4.66
N ILE A 148 0.05 -14.11 -3.46
CA ILE A 148 1.51 -14.19 -3.25
C ILE A 148 2.01 -15.56 -3.71
N VAL A 149 1.45 -16.66 -3.22
CA VAL A 149 1.87 -18.02 -3.60
C VAL A 149 1.84 -18.20 -5.11
N LYS A 150 0.73 -17.81 -5.77
CA LYS A 150 0.60 -17.86 -7.23
C LYS A 150 1.65 -17.00 -7.95
N THR A 151 1.97 -15.84 -7.40
CA THR A 151 3.00 -14.94 -7.93
C THR A 151 4.39 -15.53 -7.82
N LEU A 152 4.70 -16.22 -6.73
CA LEU A 152 6.03 -16.83 -6.49
C LEU A 152 6.22 -18.17 -7.22
N THR A 153 5.13 -18.78 -7.69
CA THR A 153 5.12 -20.08 -8.38
C THR A 153 4.72 -19.90 -9.85
N GLU A 154 3.45 -20.12 -10.18
CA GLU A 154 2.88 -20.15 -11.53
C GLU A 154 3.20 -18.90 -12.37
N LYS A 155 3.23 -17.73 -11.72
CA LYS A 155 3.34 -16.43 -12.38
C LYS A 155 4.70 -15.77 -12.25
N ARG A 156 5.67 -16.41 -11.60
CA ARG A 156 6.97 -15.78 -11.29
C ARG A 156 7.70 -15.31 -12.54
N SER A 157 7.92 -16.20 -13.51
CA SER A 157 8.63 -15.82 -14.74
C SER A 157 7.88 -14.76 -15.55
N GLU A 158 6.54 -14.77 -15.53
CA GLU A 158 5.72 -13.74 -16.18
C GLU A 158 5.86 -12.38 -15.48
N ALA A 159 5.85 -12.37 -14.15
CA ALA A 159 6.05 -11.18 -13.34
C ALA A 159 7.45 -10.57 -13.57
N VAL A 160 8.51 -11.40 -13.50
CA VAL A 160 9.90 -10.98 -13.76
C VAL A 160 10.03 -10.36 -15.15
N ARG A 161 9.54 -11.06 -16.19
CA ARG A 161 9.56 -10.53 -17.58
C ARG A 161 8.81 -9.22 -17.70
N THR A 162 7.62 -9.11 -17.10
CA THR A 162 6.79 -7.91 -17.17
C THR A 162 7.45 -6.72 -16.49
N ILE A 163 8.05 -6.92 -15.32
CA ILE A 163 8.79 -5.88 -14.60
C ILE A 163 10.04 -5.46 -15.39
N ASN A 164 10.78 -6.42 -15.94
CA ASN A 164 12.01 -6.15 -16.69
C ASN A 164 11.78 -5.38 -17.99
N LYS A 165 10.57 -5.39 -18.58
CA LYS A 165 10.21 -4.50 -19.71
C LYS A 165 10.47 -3.03 -19.38
N TYR A 166 10.38 -2.65 -18.11
CA TYR A 166 10.56 -1.27 -17.65
C TYR A 166 11.89 -1.04 -16.90
N ARG A 167 12.76 -2.06 -16.78
CA ARG A 167 14.03 -2.00 -16.03
C ARG A 167 15.26 -2.18 -16.91
N GLY A 168 15.33 -1.50 -18.06
CA GLY A 168 16.42 -1.69 -19.03
C GLY A 168 17.85 -1.45 -18.48
N ARG A 169 18.03 -0.61 -17.46
CA ARG A 169 19.35 -0.34 -16.87
C ARG A 169 19.80 -1.39 -15.85
N ASN A 170 18.86 -1.93 -15.06
CA ASN A 170 19.12 -2.85 -13.94
C ASN A 170 18.01 -3.91 -13.90
N PRO A 171 17.97 -4.83 -14.88
CA PRO A 171 16.99 -5.90 -14.90
C PRO A 171 17.20 -6.84 -13.72
N HIS A 172 16.12 -7.41 -13.21
CA HIS A 172 16.20 -8.52 -12.27
C HIS A 172 16.66 -9.79 -13.00
N PRO A 173 17.42 -10.69 -12.35
CA PRO A 173 17.74 -11.98 -12.95
C PRO A 173 16.48 -12.84 -13.14
N GLU A 174 16.55 -13.85 -14.02
CA GLU A 174 15.39 -14.68 -14.36
C GLU A 174 14.84 -15.46 -13.17
N ASP A 175 15.73 -15.86 -12.27
CA ASP A 175 15.46 -16.52 -11.00
C ASP A 175 15.24 -15.53 -9.85
N TRP A 176 14.90 -14.26 -10.11
CA TRP A 176 14.52 -13.35 -9.04
C TRP A 176 13.19 -13.78 -8.39
N ILE A 177 13.12 -13.76 -7.07
CA ILE A 177 11.88 -13.94 -6.29
C ILE A 177 11.30 -12.54 -6.04
N PRO A 178 10.11 -12.21 -6.57
CA PRO A 178 9.49 -10.89 -6.41
C PRO A 178 8.83 -10.72 -5.03
N PHE A 179 9.60 -10.94 -3.97
CA PHE A 179 9.18 -10.82 -2.57
C PHE A 179 10.34 -10.38 -1.69
N ASN A 180 10.07 -9.47 -0.75
CA ASN A 180 11.04 -8.98 0.22
C ASN A 180 10.63 -9.45 1.63
N PRO A 181 11.33 -10.45 2.19
CA PRO A 181 11.09 -10.88 3.56
C PRO A 181 11.48 -9.81 4.58
N ILE A 182 10.91 -9.87 5.77
CA ILE A 182 11.37 -9.07 6.91
C ILE A 182 12.41 -9.92 7.64
N CYS A 183 13.64 -9.41 7.77
CA CYS A 183 14.70 -10.14 8.48
C CYS A 183 14.36 -10.26 9.97
N GLU A 184 14.33 -11.47 10.51
CA GLU A 184 14.01 -11.72 11.92
C GLU A 184 15.04 -11.14 12.91
N LYS A 185 16.28 -10.90 12.47
CA LYS A 185 17.36 -10.36 13.32
C LYS A 185 17.39 -8.84 13.37
N CYS A 186 17.32 -8.18 12.21
CA CYS A 186 17.47 -6.72 12.11
C CYS A 186 16.17 -5.99 11.76
N LEU A 187 15.08 -6.73 11.49
CA LEU A 187 13.74 -6.25 11.15
C LEU A 187 13.67 -5.42 9.87
N ARG A 188 14.73 -5.44 9.04
CA ARG A 188 14.76 -4.73 7.76
C ARG A 188 14.02 -5.50 6.68
N ILE A 189 13.31 -4.77 5.83
CA ILE A 189 12.63 -5.30 4.63
C ILE A 189 13.28 -4.80 3.33
N ASP A 190 14.03 -3.69 3.39
CA ASP A 190 14.59 -3.03 2.21
C ASP A 190 15.81 -3.72 1.60
N SER A 191 16.48 -4.57 2.37
CA SER A 191 17.78 -5.17 2.06
C SER A 191 17.77 -6.68 2.13
N THR A 192 16.70 -7.26 2.69
CA THR A 192 16.49 -8.70 2.77
C THR A 192 16.02 -9.21 1.42
N VAL A 193 16.68 -10.25 0.91
CA VAL A 193 16.43 -10.81 -0.42
C VAL A 193 16.03 -12.27 -0.27
N ALA A 194 14.89 -12.64 -0.84
CA ALA A 194 14.48 -14.04 -0.87
C ALA A 194 15.40 -14.88 -1.77
N VAL A 195 15.86 -16.01 -1.24
CA VAL A 195 16.74 -16.99 -1.92
C VAL A 195 15.92 -18.14 -2.49
N SER A 196 14.99 -18.69 -1.71
CA SER A 196 14.16 -19.82 -2.11
C SER A 196 12.74 -19.68 -1.55
N PHE A 197 11.79 -20.37 -2.18
CA PHE A 197 10.41 -20.49 -1.69
C PHE A 197 9.95 -21.93 -1.83
N ASP A 198 9.54 -22.55 -0.72
CA ASP A 198 8.91 -23.86 -0.70
C ASP A 198 7.39 -23.72 -0.70
N GLU A 199 6.77 -24.06 -1.83
CA GLU A 199 5.32 -23.99 -2.01
C GLU A 199 4.53 -24.88 -1.03
N LYS A 200 5.09 -26.03 -0.62
CA LYS A 200 4.38 -26.98 0.25
C LYS A 200 4.27 -26.46 1.68
N THR A 201 5.33 -25.82 2.17
CA THR A 201 5.41 -25.31 3.53
C THR A 201 5.08 -23.82 3.63
N GLY A 202 5.12 -23.09 2.51
CA GLY A 202 4.94 -21.64 2.45
C GLY A 202 6.15 -20.86 3.00
N ILE A 203 7.30 -21.51 3.17
CA ILE A 203 8.49 -20.93 3.78
C ILE A 203 9.34 -20.23 2.71
N ILE A 204 9.83 -19.02 3.04
CA ILE A 204 10.80 -18.28 2.26
C ILE A 204 12.13 -18.26 3.02
N GLU A 205 13.20 -18.70 2.37
CA GLU A 205 14.57 -18.56 2.87
C GLU A 205 15.19 -17.25 2.37
N TYR A 206 15.99 -16.58 3.20
CA TYR A 206 16.60 -15.27 2.92
C TYR A 206 17.89 -15.03 3.70
#